data_AF-A0A956QZY7-F1
#
_entry.id   AF-A0A956QZY7-F1
#
_cell.length_a   1.000
_cell.length_b   1.000
_cell.length_c   1.000
_cell.angle_alpha   90.00
_cell.angle_beta   90.00
_cell.angle_gamma   90.00
#
_symmetry.space_group_name_H-M   'P 1'
#
loop_
_entity.id
_entity.type
_entity.pdbx_description
1 polymer ?
#
loop_
_entity_poly.entity_id
_entity_poly.type
_entity_poly.pdbx_seq_one_letter_code
_entity_poly.pdbx_strand_id
1 'polypeptide(L)'
;MPTFNESSSLRRVLLLMPLLAACAHGSADGPRTPVEADPEAAALASIRAEDIAAHVAVLASDAYEGRFPGSAGEVKTVSYLSSTLAQLGVAPAGEAGYLQVVPLASQRVDPASAIVARGAGGELQLGFAEDMILGAPGSEARVQVVSDELVFVGYGIVAPEYGWDDYAGLDV
;
A
#
# COMPACT_ATOMS: atom_id res chain seq x y z
N MET A 1 1.85 -3.72 -22.68
CA MET A 1 1.12 -4.92 -23.12
C MET A 1 1.41 -5.15 -24.60
N PRO A 2 2.24 -6.14 -24.96
CA PRO A 2 2.29 -6.70 -26.31
C PRO A 2 1.46 -7.98 -26.39
N THR A 3 0.93 -8.18 -27.59
CA THR A 3 -0.15 -9.07 -28.01
C THR A 3 0.23 -10.55 -28.08
N PHE A 4 -0.75 -11.38 -27.72
CA PHE A 4 -0.84 -12.83 -27.92
C PHE A 4 -0.63 -13.19 -29.40
N ASN A 5 0.26 -14.15 -29.65
CA ASN A 5 0.55 -14.73 -30.96
C ASN A 5 -0.22 -16.06 -31.09
N GLU A 6 -1.35 -16.06 -31.80
CA GLU A 6 -2.07 -17.29 -32.16
C GLU A 6 -1.68 -17.75 -33.57
N SER A 7 -0.96 -18.88 -33.64
CA SER A 7 -0.69 -19.59 -34.88
C SER A 7 -1.78 -20.61 -35.15
N SER A 8 -2.60 -20.27 -36.15
CA SER A 8 -3.52 -21.13 -36.90
C SER A 8 -2.91 -22.50 -37.27
N SER A 9 -3.69 -23.57 -37.09
CA SER A 9 -3.62 -24.74 -37.99
C SER A 9 -5.00 -25.35 -38.17
N LEU A 10 -5.64 -24.97 -39.28
CA LEU A 10 -6.85 -25.61 -39.81
C LEU A 10 -6.56 -27.08 -40.16
N ARG A 11 -7.16 -28.01 -39.43
CA ARG A 11 -7.31 -29.40 -39.89
C ARG A 11 -8.73 -29.61 -40.40
N ARG A 12 -8.81 -29.87 -41.71
CA ARG A 12 -10.01 -30.24 -42.47
C ARG A 12 -10.75 -31.39 -41.77
N VAL A 13 -11.98 -31.14 -41.33
CA VAL A 13 -12.89 -32.19 -40.85
C VAL A 13 -13.89 -32.47 -41.96
N LEU A 14 -13.81 -33.69 -42.50
CA LEU A 14 -14.71 -34.24 -43.51
C LEU A 14 -15.98 -34.75 -42.80
N LEU A 15 -17.13 -34.21 -43.19
CA LEU A 15 -18.46 -34.66 -42.77
C LEU A 15 -18.73 -36.09 -43.25
N LEU A 16 -19.11 -36.99 -42.34
CA LEU A 16 -19.90 -38.18 -42.67
C LEU A 16 -20.79 -38.54 -41.47
N MET A 17 -22.09 -38.36 -41.66
CA MET A 17 -23.16 -38.58 -40.70
C MET A 17 -23.86 -39.89 -41.06
N PRO A 18 -23.82 -40.95 -40.21
CA PRO A 18 -24.77 -42.04 -40.31
C PRO A 18 -25.86 -41.85 -39.26
N LEU A 19 -27.07 -41.66 -39.78
CA LEU A 19 -28.34 -41.82 -39.09
C LEU A 19 -28.51 -43.31 -38.75
N LEU A 20 -28.49 -43.70 -37.47
CA LEU A 20 -28.93 -45.03 -37.05
C LEU A 20 -29.83 -44.95 -35.80
N ALA A 21 -30.88 -45.76 -35.87
CA ALA A 21 -32.05 -45.79 -35.03
C ALA A 21 -31.82 -46.25 -33.57
N ALA A 22 -32.66 -45.69 -32.69
CA ALA A 22 -33.36 -46.30 -31.55
C ALA A 22 -32.69 -47.44 -30.75
N CYS A 23 -32.59 -47.26 -29.42
CA CYS A 23 -33.19 -48.16 -28.42
C CYS A 23 -33.09 -47.61 -26.98
N ALA A 24 -34.22 -47.68 -26.28
CA ALA A 24 -34.41 -48.03 -24.88
C ALA A 24 -33.82 -47.18 -23.72
N HIS A 25 -34.69 -46.97 -22.73
CA HIS A 25 -34.40 -46.47 -21.40
C HIS A 25 -33.33 -47.33 -20.71
N GLY A 26 -32.27 -46.69 -20.24
CA GLY A 26 -31.33 -47.23 -19.27
C GLY A 26 -30.88 -46.12 -18.34
N SER A 27 -31.34 -46.14 -17.10
CA SER A 27 -30.76 -45.36 -16.02
C SER A 27 -29.31 -45.82 -15.84
N ALA A 28 -28.38 -45.10 -16.45
CA ALA A 28 -26.96 -45.27 -16.21
C ALA A 28 -26.61 -44.55 -14.91
N ASP A 29 -26.85 -45.21 -13.77
CA ASP A 29 -26.08 -44.92 -12.55
C ASP A 29 -24.71 -45.59 -12.74
N GLY A 30 -23.90 -45.00 -13.62
CA GLY A 30 -22.49 -45.33 -13.72
C GLY A 30 -21.78 -44.90 -12.42
N PRO A 31 -20.60 -45.45 -12.10
CA PRO A 31 -19.83 -44.99 -10.97
C PRO A 31 -19.61 -43.48 -11.14
N ARG A 32 -20.24 -42.67 -10.29
CA ARG A 32 -19.91 -41.25 -10.20
C ARG A 32 -18.46 -41.23 -9.73
N THR A 33 -17.53 -40.96 -10.63
CA THR A 33 -16.19 -40.52 -10.26
C THR A 33 -16.37 -39.45 -9.20
N PRO A 34 -15.77 -39.59 -8.00
CA PRO A 34 -15.83 -38.55 -6.99
C PRO A 34 -15.48 -37.23 -7.67
N VAL A 35 -16.36 -36.24 -7.55
CA VAL A 35 -16.06 -34.89 -7.99
C VAL A 35 -14.85 -34.47 -7.18
N GLU A 36 -13.68 -34.45 -7.83
CA GLU A 36 -12.45 -33.96 -7.25
C GLU A 36 -12.74 -32.51 -6.84
N ALA A 37 -12.67 -32.25 -5.54
CA ALA A 37 -13.04 -30.96 -4.99
C ALA A 37 -12.20 -29.89 -5.66
N ASP A 38 -12.87 -28.89 -6.24
CA ASP A 38 -12.20 -27.71 -6.77
C ASP A 38 -11.32 -27.11 -5.67
N PRO A 39 -9.99 -27.07 -5.85
CA PRO A 39 -9.07 -26.58 -4.83
C PRO A 39 -9.33 -25.12 -4.47
N GLU A 40 -9.87 -24.32 -5.39
CA GLU A 40 -10.25 -22.93 -5.13
C GLU A 40 -11.47 -22.87 -4.21
N ALA A 41 -12.53 -23.60 -4.51
CA ALA A 41 -13.70 -23.71 -3.66
C ALA A 41 -13.37 -24.24 -2.25
N ALA A 42 -12.46 -25.21 -2.15
CA ALA A 42 -11.99 -25.74 -0.87
C ALA A 42 -11.18 -24.69 -0.08
N ALA A 43 -10.32 -23.92 -0.75
CA ALA A 43 -9.57 -22.84 -0.11
C ALA A 43 -10.51 -21.74 0.40
N LEU A 44 -11.47 -21.29 -0.41
CA LEU A 44 -12.47 -20.30 0.01
C LEU A 44 -13.29 -20.79 1.22
N ALA A 45 -13.66 -22.07 1.24
CA ALA A 45 -14.38 -22.67 2.36
C ALA A 45 -13.53 -22.80 3.64
N SER A 46 -12.21 -22.78 3.53
CA SER A 46 -11.28 -22.85 4.68
C SER A 46 -11.09 -21.52 5.40
N ILE A 47 -11.51 -20.40 4.83
CA ILE A 47 -11.37 -19.07 5.44
C ILE A 47 -12.40 -18.93 6.57
N ARG A 48 -11.91 -18.72 7.80
CA ARG A 48 -12.77 -18.55 8.98
C ARG A 48 -12.62 -17.16 9.58
N ALA A 49 -13.75 -16.58 9.99
CA ALA A 49 -13.76 -15.28 10.67
C ALA A 49 -12.97 -15.32 11.98
N GLU A 50 -13.01 -16.45 12.70
CA GLU A 50 -12.28 -16.64 13.95
C GLU A 50 -10.76 -16.55 13.78
N ASP A 51 -10.22 -17.10 12.68
CA ASP A 51 -8.77 -17.08 12.42
C ASP A 51 -8.29 -15.65 12.15
N ILE A 52 -9.04 -14.90 11.34
CA ILE A 52 -8.77 -13.48 11.08
C ILE A 52 -8.85 -12.67 12.37
N ALA A 53 -9.90 -12.90 13.18
CA ALA A 53 -10.09 -12.20 14.44
C ALA A 53 -8.93 -12.46 15.43
N ALA A 54 -8.42 -13.68 15.49
CA ALA A 54 -7.27 -14.02 16.32
C ALA A 54 -6.00 -13.25 15.92
N HIS A 55 -5.70 -13.17 14.62
CA HIS A 55 -4.57 -12.38 14.12
C HIS A 55 -4.73 -10.88 14.41
N VAL A 56 -5.93 -10.34 14.19
CA VAL A 56 -6.24 -8.93 14.49
C VAL A 56 -6.08 -8.64 15.97
N ALA A 57 -6.58 -9.50 16.85
CA ALA A 57 -6.48 -9.33 18.30
C ALA A 57 -5.03 -9.26 18.78
N VAL A 58 -4.14 -10.11 18.25
CA VAL A 58 -2.71 -10.06 18.56
C VAL A 58 -2.09 -8.73 18.08
N LEU A 59 -2.29 -8.40 16.81
CA LEU A 59 -1.66 -7.24 16.18
C LEU A 59 -2.21 -5.89 16.69
N ALA A 60 -3.41 -5.87 17.25
CA ALA A 60 -4.04 -4.69 17.84
C ALA A 60 -3.89 -4.63 19.37
N SER A 61 -3.22 -5.61 19.98
CA SER A 61 -3.02 -5.63 21.43
C SER A 61 -2.04 -4.54 21.90
N ASP A 62 -2.20 -4.10 23.14
CA ASP A 62 -1.28 -3.15 23.79
C ASP A 62 0.18 -3.63 23.75
N ALA A 63 0.39 -4.95 23.80
CA ALA A 63 1.72 -5.55 23.73
C ALA A 63 2.45 -5.25 22.40
N TYR A 64 1.72 -4.95 21.33
CA TYR A 64 2.29 -4.60 20.03
C TYR A 64 2.49 -3.09 19.85
N GLU A 65 1.94 -2.23 20.72
CA GLU A 65 2.23 -0.78 20.78
C GLU A 65 2.00 -0.02 19.45
N GLY A 66 1.31 -0.62 18.48
CA GLY A 66 1.11 -0.08 17.14
C GLY A 66 2.10 -0.61 16.08
N ARG A 67 2.07 0.00 14.89
CA ARG A 67 2.81 -0.47 13.70
C ARG A 67 3.47 0.67 12.92
N PHE A 68 3.82 1.75 13.62
CA PHE A 68 4.48 2.87 12.98
C PHE A 68 5.89 2.45 12.51
N PRO A 69 6.33 2.81 11.30
CA PRO A 69 7.67 2.47 10.83
C PRO A 69 8.77 2.98 11.78
N GLY A 70 9.80 2.18 12.01
CA GLY A 70 10.89 2.44 12.95
C GLY A 70 10.53 2.27 14.43
N SER A 71 9.33 1.79 14.78
CA SER A 71 8.90 1.61 16.18
C SER A 71 9.21 0.22 16.73
N ALA A 72 9.18 0.06 18.06
CA ALA A 72 9.27 -1.26 18.69
C ALA A 72 8.11 -2.19 18.28
N GLY A 73 6.93 -1.62 18.02
CA GLY A 73 5.77 -2.35 17.54
C GLY A 73 5.92 -2.93 16.13
N GLU A 74 6.66 -2.24 15.26
CA GLU A 74 7.03 -2.78 13.94
C GLU A 74 7.87 -4.05 14.10
N VAL A 75 8.91 -4.03 14.95
CA VAL A 75 9.79 -5.20 15.15
C VAL A 75 8.99 -6.43 15.58
N LYS A 76 8.05 -6.25 16.53
CA LYS A 76 7.15 -7.32 16.99
C LYS A 76 6.24 -7.81 15.86
N THR A 77 5.66 -6.89 15.12
CA THR A 77 4.74 -7.19 13.99
C THR A 77 5.43 -7.95 12.88
N VAL A 78 6.62 -7.51 12.45
CA VAL A 78 7.40 -8.14 11.39
C VAL A 78 7.79 -9.57 11.76
N SER A 79 8.21 -9.79 13.01
CA SER A 79 8.50 -11.12 13.55
C SER A 79 7.26 -12.03 13.57
N TYR A 80 6.12 -11.48 14.01
CA TYR A 80 4.84 -12.20 14.02
C TYR A 80 4.40 -12.64 12.63
N LEU A 81 4.45 -11.74 11.64
CA LEU A 81 4.06 -12.06 10.26
C LEU A 81 5.01 -13.09 9.64
N SER A 82 6.32 -12.91 9.81
CA SER A 82 7.33 -13.83 9.26
C SER A 82 7.17 -15.23 9.84
N SER A 83 6.96 -15.34 11.16
CA SER A 83 6.74 -16.64 11.82
C SER A 83 5.39 -17.26 11.45
N THR A 84 4.34 -16.47 11.25
CA THR A 84 3.03 -16.97 10.81
C THR A 84 3.12 -17.53 9.38
N LEU A 85 3.75 -16.81 8.45
CA LEU A 85 3.95 -17.28 7.08
C LEU A 85 4.78 -18.57 7.03
N ALA A 86 5.84 -18.65 7.84
CA ALA A 86 6.66 -19.86 7.95
C ALA A 86 5.86 -21.06 8.47
N GLN A 87 5.00 -20.87 9.48
CA GLN A 87 4.13 -21.92 10.01
C GLN A 87 3.09 -22.40 8.98
N LEU A 88 2.64 -21.51 8.10
CA LEU A 88 1.74 -21.82 6.99
C LEU A 88 2.46 -22.49 5.81
N GLY A 89 3.79 -22.64 5.85
CA GLY A 89 4.58 -23.25 4.78
C GLY A 89 4.75 -22.35 3.55
N VAL A 90 4.49 -21.05 3.68
CA VAL A 90 4.69 -20.08 2.60
C VAL A 90 6.19 -19.91 2.38
N ALA A 91 6.64 -20.00 1.12
CA ALA A 91 8.04 -19.78 0.80
C ALA A 91 8.41 -18.29 0.94
N PRO A 92 9.60 -17.95 1.47
CA PRO A 92 10.08 -16.57 1.52
C PRO A 92 10.28 -16.00 0.11
N ALA A 93 9.98 -14.71 -0.06
CA ALA A 93 10.08 -14.00 -1.35
C ALA A 93 10.75 -12.61 -1.26
N GLY A 94 11.32 -12.28 -0.10
CA GLY A 94 12.02 -11.02 0.15
C GLY A 94 13.53 -11.14 -0.06
N GLU A 95 14.20 -9.99 -0.05
CA GLU A 95 15.66 -9.87 -0.14
C GLU A 95 16.36 -10.47 1.08
N ALA A 96 15.68 -10.47 2.24
CA ALA A 96 16.16 -11.06 3.49
C ALA A 96 15.11 -12.04 4.06
N GLY A 97 14.89 -13.15 3.35
CA GLY A 97 13.90 -14.16 3.75
C GLY A 97 12.48 -13.67 3.48
N TYR A 98 11.67 -13.46 4.53
CA TYR A 98 10.31 -12.91 4.39
C TYR A 98 10.30 -11.38 4.24
N LEU A 99 11.46 -10.72 4.38
CA LEU A 99 11.54 -9.26 4.49
C LEU A 99 12.01 -8.61 3.18
N GLN A 100 11.33 -7.52 2.81
CA GLN A 100 11.77 -6.58 1.78
C GLN A 100 12.36 -5.34 2.44
N VAL A 101 13.56 -4.95 2.05
CA VAL A 101 14.22 -3.77 2.62
C VAL A 101 13.68 -2.52 1.93
N VAL A 102 13.14 -1.59 2.71
CA VAL A 102 12.64 -0.30 2.21
C VAL A 102 13.39 0.83 2.92
N PRO A 103 14.07 1.74 2.19
CA PRO A 103 14.74 2.87 2.81
C PRO A 103 13.71 3.85 3.38
N LEU A 104 13.85 4.18 4.65
CA LEU A 104 13.00 5.14 5.35
C LEU A 104 13.81 6.38 5.74
N ALA A 105 13.20 7.55 5.59
CA ALA A 105 13.69 8.81 6.13
C ALA A 105 12.74 9.28 7.24
N SER A 106 13.31 9.82 8.32
CA SER A 106 12.53 10.47 9.37
C SER A 106 13.08 11.88 9.59
N GLN A 107 12.18 12.82 9.83
CA GLN A 107 12.53 14.20 10.09
C GLN A 107 11.73 14.67 11.31
N ARG A 108 12.41 15.39 12.19
CA ARG A 108 11.81 16.05 13.34
C ARG A 108 12.39 17.45 13.41
N VAL A 109 11.52 18.45 13.53
CA VAL A 109 11.95 19.82 13.80
C VAL A 109 12.46 19.89 15.23
N ASP A 110 13.64 20.47 15.43
CA ASP A 110 14.14 20.75 16.77
C ASP A 110 13.24 21.80 17.43
N PRO A 111 12.65 21.55 18.60
CA PRO A 111 11.82 22.53 19.31
C PRO A 111 12.52 23.86 19.60
N ALA A 112 13.86 23.89 19.66
CA ALA A 112 14.65 25.11 19.82
C ALA A 112 14.86 25.89 18.51
N SER A 113 14.30 25.42 17.39
CA SER A 113 14.40 26.10 16.09
C SER A 113 13.71 27.45 16.14
N ALA A 114 14.34 28.45 15.53
CA ALA A 114 13.78 29.78 15.37
C ALA A 114 14.14 30.37 14.00
N ILE A 115 13.25 31.20 13.45
CA ILE A 115 13.59 32.10 12.35
C ILE A 115 13.92 33.47 12.93
N VAL A 116 15.02 34.05 12.45
CA VAL A 116 15.42 35.41 12.80
C VAL A 116 15.36 36.27 11.54
N ALA A 117 14.38 37.16 11.49
CA ALA A 117 14.25 38.17 10.44
C ALA A 117 14.91 39.49 10.89
N ARG A 118 15.71 40.10 10.01
CA ARG A 118 16.38 41.37 10.27
C ARG A 118 16.01 42.37 9.18
N GLY A 119 15.53 43.54 9.58
CA GLY A 119 15.15 44.61 8.65
C GLY A 119 15.36 46.00 9.24
N ALA A 120 14.89 47.03 8.52
CA ALA A 120 15.02 48.42 8.96
C ALA A 120 14.35 48.70 10.32
N GLY A 121 13.33 47.91 10.70
CA GLY A 121 12.63 47.99 11.98
C GLY A 121 13.30 47.23 13.14
N GLY A 122 14.46 46.60 12.92
CA GLY A 122 15.15 45.79 13.92
C GLY A 122 15.10 44.29 13.64
N GLU A 123 15.23 43.51 14.71
CA GLU A 123 15.25 42.05 14.68
C GLU A 123 13.93 41.48 15.20
N LEU A 124 13.37 40.52 14.46
CA LEU A 124 12.20 39.73 14.85
C LEU A 124 12.65 38.27 14.93
N GLN A 125 12.42 37.65 16.09
CA GLN A 125 12.65 36.22 16.30
C GLN A 125 11.31 35.52 16.44
N LEU A 126 11.13 34.42 15.71
CA LEU A 126 9.91 33.59 15.71
C LEU A 126 10.28 32.19 16.20
N GLY A 127 9.72 31.78 17.34
CA GLY A 127 9.89 30.45 17.90
C GLY A 127 9.04 29.41 17.17
N PHE A 128 9.59 28.20 16.99
CA PHE A 128 8.83 27.07 16.46
C PHE A 128 7.70 26.66 17.41
N ALA A 129 6.55 26.27 16.86
CA ALA A 129 5.31 25.88 17.54
C ALA A 129 4.57 27.00 18.31
N GLU A 130 5.26 28.07 18.69
CA GLU A 130 4.67 29.22 19.40
C GLU A 130 4.27 30.33 18.42
N ASP A 131 5.22 30.79 17.61
CA ASP A 131 5.02 31.87 16.64
C ASP A 131 4.89 31.37 15.20
N MET A 132 5.40 30.17 14.93
CA MET A 132 5.52 29.64 13.57
C MET A 132 5.52 28.10 13.52
N ILE A 133 4.91 27.54 12.48
CA ILE A 133 5.11 26.13 12.09
C ILE A 133 6.15 26.07 10.97
N LEU A 134 7.23 25.33 11.21
CA LEU A 134 8.25 25.02 10.22
C LEU A 134 8.03 23.62 9.67
N GLY A 135 8.07 23.46 8.35
CA GLY A 135 8.21 22.19 7.67
C GLY A 135 9.27 22.32 6.58
N ALA A 136 10.17 21.34 6.48
CA ALA A 136 11.13 21.27 5.39
C ALA A 136 10.71 20.11 4.46
N PRO A 137 10.27 20.38 3.22
CA PRO A 137 10.07 19.31 2.25
C PRO A 137 11.43 18.77 1.80
N GLY A 138 11.63 17.45 1.91
CA GLY A 138 12.81 16.77 1.38
C GLY A 138 13.85 16.38 2.45
N SER A 139 14.76 15.47 2.09
CA SER A 139 15.68 14.80 3.01
C SER A 139 17.08 15.44 3.09
N GLU A 140 17.23 16.67 2.61
CA GLU A 140 18.54 17.34 2.60
C GLU A 140 18.96 17.79 4.00
N ALA A 141 20.23 17.57 4.35
CA ALA A 141 20.76 17.95 5.67
C ALA A 141 20.86 19.47 5.86
N ARG A 142 20.93 20.23 4.76
CA ARG A 142 20.97 21.70 4.78
C ARG A 142 20.46 22.25 3.45
N VAL A 143 19.32 22.93 3.50
CA VAL A 143 18.84 23.78 2.42
C VAL A 143 19.37 25.19 2.64
N GLN A 144 19.95 25.80 1.62
CA GLN A 144 20.34 27.22 1.64
C GLN A 144 19.59 27.93 0.52
N VAL A 145 18.70 28.82 0.92
CA VAL A 145 18.02 29.77 0.04
C VAL A 145 18.90 31.01 -0.01
N VAL A 146 19.46 31.34 -1.16
CA VAL A 146 20.39 32.45 -1.33
C VAL A 146 19.85 33.38 -2.40
N SER A 147 19.44 34.58 -1.98
CA SER A 147 18.97 35.66 -2.86
C SER A 147 17.62 35.40 -3.55
N ASP A 148 16.68 34.78 -2.86
CA ASP A 148 15.29 34.63 -3.34
C ASP A 148 14.36 35.68 -2.71
N GLU A 149 13.34 36.08 -3.47
CA GLU A 149 12.31 37.01 -3.00
C GLU A 149 11.41 36.32 -1.97
N LEU A 150 11.22 36.95 -0.81
CA LEU A 150 10.27 36.50 0.19
C LEU A 150 8.93 37.20 -0.04
N VAL A 151 7.92 36.43 -0.42
CA VAL A 151 6.54 36.90 -0.65
C VAL A 151 5.62 36.45 0.48
N PHE A 152 4.74 37.34 0.94
CA PHE A 152 3.70 37.03 1.92
C PHE A 152 2.42 36.58 1.20
N VAL A 153 2.00 35.34 1.43
CA VAL A 153 0.88 34.67 0.75
C VAL A 153 -0.31 34.38 1.70
N GLY A 154 -0.53 35.21 2.72
CA GLY A 154 -1.66 35.01 3.65
C GLY A 154 -1.61 33.65 4.37
N TYR A 155 -2.66 32.85 4.22
CA TYR A 155 -2.78 31.53 4.86
C TYR A 155 -2.34 30.37 3.96
N GLY A 156 -1.95 30.65 2.70
CA GLY A 156 -1.58 29.62 1.73
C GLY A 156 -2.76 28.73 1.31
N ILE A 157 -3.97 29.29 1.26
CA ILE A 157 -5.19 28.52 0.96
C ILE A 157 -5.61 28.74 -0.50
N VAL A 158 -5.89 27.64 -1.20
CA VAL A 158 -6.63 27.62 -2.46
C VAL A 158 -7.93 26.85 -2.22
N ALA A 159 -9.06 27.55 -2.22
CA ALA A 159 -10.39 26.99 -2.02
C ALA A 159 -11.37 27.56 -3.06
N PRO A 160 -11.37 27.02 -4.29
CA PRO A 160 -12.17 27.51 -5.40
C PRO A 160 -13.68 27.52 -5.12
N GLU A 161 -14.16 26.58 -4.30
CA GLU A 161 -15.56 26.49 -3.84
C GLU A 161 -16.02 27.71 -3.03
N TYR A 162 -15.09 28.45 -2.42
CA TYR A 162 -15.35 29.70 -1.70
C TYR A 162 -14.88 30.94 -2.48
N GLY A 163 -14.36 30.76 -3.69
CA GLY A 163 -13.73 31.85 -4.46
C GLY A 163 -12.50 32.43 -3.77
N TRP A 164 -11.76 31.62 -3.01
CA TRP A 164 -10.59 32.04 -2.25
C TRP A 164 -9.31 31.45 -2.84
N ASP A 165 -8.32 32.29 -3.11
CA ASP A 165 -6.99 31.88 -3.57
C ASP A 165 -5.96 32.91 -3.08
N ASP A 166 -5.20 32.55 -2.04
CA ASP A 166 -4.16 33.41 -1.46
C ASP A 166 -2.93 33.59 -2.38
N TYR A 167 -2.81 32.76 -3.42
CA TYR A 167 -1.72 32.80 -4.38
C TYR A 167 -2.10 33.56 -5.66
N ALA A 168 -3.36 34.00 -5.80
CA ALA A 168 -3.84 34.64 -7.00
C ALA A 168 -3.02 35.89 -7.37
N GLY A 169 -2.38 35.85 -8.54
CA GLY A 169 -1.54 36.95 -9.05
C GLY A 169 -0.12 36.99 -8.49
N LEU A 170 0.29 35.99 -7.71
CA LEU A 170 1.66 35.79 -7.25
C LEU A 170 2.35 34.72 -8.12
N ASP A 171 3.66 34.87 -8.31
CA ASP A 171 4.52 33.88 -8.98
C ASP A 171 5.31 33.14 -7.89
N VAL A 172 4.83 31.94 -7.52
CA VAL A 172 5.35 31.12 -6.39
C VAL A 172 5.54 29.66 -6.77
#